data_AF-A0A450XY63-F1
#
_entry.id   AF-A0A450XY63-F1
#
_cell.length_a   1.000
_cell.length_b   1.000
_cell.length_c   1.000
_cell.angle_alpha   90.00
_cell.angle_beta   90.00
_cell.angle_gamma   90.00
#
_symmetry.space_group_name_H-M   'P 1'
#
loop_
_entity.id
_entity.type
_entity.pdbx_description
1 polymer ?
#
loop_
_entity_poly.entity_id
_entity_poly.type
_entity_poly.pdbx_seq_one_letter_code
_entity_poly.pdbx_strand_id
1 'polypeptide(L)'
;MSAHPPESEHDVVTSLGFQDQESGEFGKSVPQALHESVARTATEQITHKWQWIFGFGVFLSCVALLAQYVWFHSVDVVQDLPTMRSEMELFCQGTGCRIPLRRDPTRIRIIDRDVRAHPEYKNALLVSASVVNTLSYVQPFPHMRLMLFDVNGRIIAARIFKPIEYLDSDIDLAGGMGVNEPIQVVLGILAREEAAASFEFTFL
;
A
#
# COMPACT_ATOMS: atom_id res chain seq x y z
N MET A 1 -36.95 -68.48 64.12
CA MET A 1 -36.64 -69.26 62.91
C MET A 1 -35.12 -69.20 62.73
N SER A 2 -34.42 -70.27 63.16
CA SER A 2 -33.04 -70.72 62.84
C SER A 2 -31.88 -69.69 62.85
N ALA A 3 -30.68 -69.91 63.43
CA ALA A 3 -30.05 -71.07 64.05
C ALA A 3 -28.72 -70.67 64.74
N HIS A 4 -28.24 -71.58 65.61
CA HIS A 4 -26.88 -71.81 66.15
C HIS A 4 -26.25 -70.93 67.25
N PRO A 5 -25.79 -71.62 68.32
CA PRO A 5 -24.37 -71.65 68.73
C PRO A 5 -23.92 -73.11 69.07
N PRO A 6 -22.78 -73.42 69.76
CA PRO A 6 -21.44 -72.79 69.90
C PRO A 6 -20.24 -73.78 69.68
N GLU A 7 -18.99 -73.28 69.86
CA GLU A 7 -17.74 -73.91 70.43
C GLU A 7 -17.25 -75.29 69.93
N SER A 8 -15.96 -75.62 69.79
CA SER A 8 -14.70 -75.30 70.49
C SER A 8 -13.55 -75.85 69.61
N GLU A 9 -12.47 -75.11 69.36
CA GLU A 9 -11.18 -75.13 70.09
C GLU A 9 -10.38 -76.42 69.87
N HIS A 10 -9.16 -76.30 69.32
CA HIS A 10 -7.95 -77.06 69.72
C HIS A 10 -6.70 -76.48 69.02
N ASP A 11 -5.85 -75.88 69.85
CA ASP A 11 -4.38 -75.98 69.93
C ASP A 11 -3.52 -75.45 68.74
N VAL A 12 -2.85 -74.29 68.84
CA VAL A 12 -1.70 -73.90 69.69
C VAL A 12 -0.37 -74.58 69.28
N VAL A 13 0.48 -73.75 68.66
CA VAL A 13 1.96 -73.71 68.70
C VAL A 13 2.72 -74.77 67.88
N THR A 14 3.52 -74.30 66.92
CA THR A 14 5.00 -74.34 67.02
C THR A 14 5.62 -73.52 65.89
N SER A 15 6.33 -72.47 66.31
CA SER A 15 7.34 -71.76 65.54
C SER A 15 8.60 -72.61 65.44
N LEU A 16 9.10 -72.83 64.23
CA LEU A 16 10.52 -73.08 63.98
C LEU A 16 10.91 -72.31 62.72
N GLY A 17 11.82 -71.36 62.89
CA GLY A 17 12.41 -70.60 61.81
C GLY A 17 13.39 -71.46 61.00
N PHE A 18 13.47 -71.15 59.71
CA PHE A 18 14.69 -71.30 58.94
C PHE A 18 14.83 -70.03 58.10
N GLN A 19 15.92 -69.31 58.34
CA GLN A 19 16.26 -68.04 57.73
C GLN A 19 17.25 -68.28 56.60
N ASP A 20 17.40 -67.26 55.75
CA ASP A 20 18.43 -67.04 54.71
C ASP A 20 18.16 -67.75 53.36
N GLN A 21 18.28 -67.15 52.17
CA GLN A 21 18.68 -65.82 51.72
C GLN A 21 18.61 -65.84 50.18
N GLU A 22 17.90 -64.89 49.54
CA GLU A 22 18.26 -64.40 48.20
C GLU A 22 17.82 -62.94 48.03
N SER A 23 18.79 -62.05 48.23
CA SER A 23 18.78 -60.66 47.79
C SER A 23 18.85 -60.59 46.26
N GLY A 24 17.92 -59.88 45.61
CA GLY A 24 17.95 -59.72 44.16
C GLY A 24 16.96 -58.68 43.60
N GLU A 25 17.25 -57.40 43.83
CA GLU A 25 17.13 -56.36 42.79
C GLU A 25 15.82 -56.26 41.97
N PHE A 26 14.64 -56.22 42.58
CA PHE A 26 13.40 -55.87 41.86
C PHE A 26 13.20 -54.35 41.67
N GLY A 27 14.30 -53.61 41.45
CA GLY A 27 14.30 -52.14 41.46
C GLY A 27 14.84 -51.46 40.22
N LYS A 28 15.45 -52.17 39.26
CA LYS A 28 16.13 -51.54 38.12
C LYS A 28 16.20 -52.44 36.89
N SER A 29 15.18 -52.41 36.03
CA SER A 29 15.42 -52.54 34.59
C SER A 29 14.16 -52.20 33.81
N VAL A 30 13.92 -50.90 33.65
CA VAL A 30 13.23 -50.46 32.43
C VAL A 30 14.17 -50.83 31.26
N PRO A 31 13.73 -51.57 30.22
CA PRO A 31 14.59 -51.94 29.11
C PRO A 31 15.18 -50.71 28.42
N GLN A 32 16.48 -50.71 28.10
CA GLN A 32 17.14 -49.58 27.40
C GLN A 32 16.49 -49.21 26.06
N ALA A 33 15.86 -50.17 25.38
CA ALA A 33 15.08 -49.95 24.17
C ALA A 33 13.84 -49.05 24.39
N LEU A 34 13.31 -49.02 25.62
CA LEU A 34 12.22 -48.12 26.00
C LEU A 34 12.72 -46.68 26.17
N HIS A 35 13.96 -46.49 26.64
CA HIS A 35 14.58 -45.17 26.75
C HIS A 35 14.89 -44.56 25.37
N GLU A 36 15.36 -45.36 24.41
CA GLU A 36 15.61 -44.89 23.04
C GLU A 36 14.31 -44.47 22.31
N SER A 37 13.23 -45.22 22.51
CA SER A 37 11.93 -44.90 21.91
C SER A 37 11.28 -43.67 22.54
N VAL A 38 11.36 -43.51 23.86
CA VAL A 38 10.87 -42.30 24.57
C VAL A 38 11.66 -41.04 24.19
N ALA A 39 12.98 -41.14 24.00
CA ALA A 39 13.82 -40.02 23.57
C ALA A 39 13.50 -39.55 22.15
N ARG A 40 13.14 -40.46 21.24
CA ARG A 40 12.71 -40.12 19.88
C ARG A 40 11.35 -39.42 19.86
N THR A 41 10.38 -39.84 20.68
CA THR A 41 9.03 -39.23 20.71
C THR A 41 9.01 -37.85 21.36
N ALA A 42 9.87 -37.59 22.36
CA ALA A 42 9.96 -36.27 23.00
C ALA A 42 10.47 -35.18 22.05
N THR A 43 11.27 -35.57 21.06
CA THR A 43 11.86 -34.63 20.08
C THR A 43 10.87 -34.25 18.98
N GLU A 44 9.88 -35.10 18.69
CA GLU A 44 8.95 -34.91 17.58
C GLU A 44 7.81 -33.92 17.91
N GLN A 45 7.44 -33.79 19.19
CA GLN A 45 6.32 -32.94 19.63
C GLN A 45 6.65 -31.43 19.67
N ILE A 46 7.93 -31.06 19.71
CA ILE A 46 8.36 -29.65 19.70
C ILE A 46 8.26 -29.05 18.28
N THR A 47 8.23 -29.91 17.25
CA THR A 47 8.20 -29.48 15.84
C THR A 47 6.88 -28.82 15.46
N HIS A 48 5.73 -29.35 15.91
CA HIS A 48 4.42 -28.88 15.46
C HIS A 48 4.05 -27.50 16.02
N LYS A 49 4.40 -27.20 17.28
CA LYS A 49 4.20 -25.87 17.87
C LYS A 49 5.12 -24.83 17.23
N TRP A 50 6.36 -25.21 16.94
CA TRP A 50 7.31 -24.30 16.30
C TRP A 50 6.97 -24.06 14.82
N GLN A 51 6.45 -25.07 14.12
CA GLN A 51 5.89 -24.94 12.77
C GLN A 51 4.67 -24.02 12.71
N TRP A 52 3.78 -24.04 13.73
CA TRP A 52 2.66 -23.10 13.80
C TRP A 52 3.10 -21.66 14.07
N ILE A 53 4.09 -21.46 14.94
CA ILE A 53 4.69 -20.14 15.19
C ILE A 53 5.35 -19.62 13.90
N PHE A 54 6.09 -20.48 13.19
CA PHE A 54 6.72 -20.12 11.92
C PHE A 54 5.69 -19.83 10.83
N GLY A 55 4.64 -20.64 10.73
CA GLY A 55 3.54 -20.43 9.78
C GLY A 55 2.78 -19.13 10.04
N PHE A 56 2.51 -18.81 11.31
CA PHE A 56 1.91 -17.54 11.69
C PHE A 56 2.83 -16.35 11.39
N GLY A 57 4.15 -16.49 11.63
CA GLY A 57 5.14 -15.48 11.27
C GLY A 57 5.20 -15.22 9.77
N VAL A 58 5.19 -16.28 8.94
CA VAL A 58 5.15 -16.16 7.48
C VAL A 58 3.85 -15.50 7.02
N PHE A 59 2.71 -15.91 7.57
CA PHE A 59 1.43 -15.29 7.24
C PHE A 59 1.40 -13.80 7.58
N LEU A 60 1.83 -13.41 8.78
CA LEU A 60 1.91 -12.02 9.21
C LEU A 60 2.85 -11.22 8.30
N SER A 61 4.00 -11.80 7.92
CA SER A 61 4.94 -11.17 6.99
C SER A 61 4.36 -11.00 5.60
N CYS A 62 3.58 -11.96 5.09
CA CYS A 62 2.87 -11.85 3.81
C CYS A 62 1.81 -10.74 3.85
N VAL A 63 1.03 -10.66 4.94
CA VAL A 63 0.05 -9.59 5.13
C VAL A 63 0.73 -8.23 5.20
N ALA A 64 1.83 -8.11 5.94
CA ALA A 64 2.60 -6.89 6.03
C ALA A 64 3.19 -6.47 4.67
N LEU A 65 3.72 -7.42 3.89
CA LEU A 65 4.22 -7.18 2.54
C LEU A 65 3.11 -6.74 1.59
N LEU A 66 1.95 -7.39 1.63
CA LEU A 66 0.79 -6.97 0.84
C LEU A 66 0.32 -5.58 1.23
N ALA A 67 0.28 -5.26 2.52
CA ALA A 67 -0.06 -3.93 3.00
C ALA A 67 0.96 -2.87 2.53
N GLN A 68 2.26 -3.17 2.62
CA GLN A 68 3.33 -2.30 2.11
C GLN A 68 3.26 -2.12 0.59
N TYR A 69 2.98 -3.20 -0.15
CA TYR A 69 2.83 -3.18 -1.59
C TYR A 69 1.64 -2.32 -2.00
N VAL A 70 0.45 -2.56 -1.42
CA VAL A 70 -0.75 -1.75 -1.67
C VAL A 70 -0.53 -0.31 -1.26
N TRP A 71 0.16 -0.05 -0.16
CA TRP A 71 0.51 1.30 0.27
C TRP A 71 1.36 2.03 -0.79
N PHE A 72 2.41 1.37 -1.30
CA PHE A 72 3.36 1.96 -2.25
C PHE A 72 2.82 2.01 -3.69
N HIS A 73 1.96 1.07 -4.09
CA HIS A 73 1.35 0.97 -5.43
C HIS A 73 -0.14 1.35 -5.44
N SER A 74 -0.62 2.03 -4.40
CA SER A 74 -2.00 2.55 -4.34
C SER A 74 -2.32 3.45 -5.53
N VAL A 75 -1.31 4.17 -6.04
CA VAL A 75 -1.41 5.05 -7.22
C VAL A 75 -1.84 4.30 -8.48
N ASP A 76 -1.29 3.10 -8.71
CA ASP A 76 -1.55 2.33 -9.93
C ASP A 76 -2.87 1.53 -9.80
N VAL A 77 -3.16 0.98 -8.62
CA VAL A 77 -4.37 0.19 -8.36
C VAL A 77 -5.66 1.03 -8.43
N VAL A 78 -5.60 2.31 -8.03
CA VAL A 78 -6.79 3.20 -8.05
C VAL A 78 -7.19 3.59 -9.48
N GLN A 79 -6.28 3.56 -10.46
CA GLN A 79 -6.60 3.94 -11.84
C GLN A 79 -7.47 2.89 -12.54
N ASP A 80 -7.33 1.61 -12.19
CA ASP A 80 -8.03 0.51 -12.87
C ASP A 80 -9.44 0.23 -12.33
N LEU A 81 -9.78 0.71 -11.12
CA LEU A 81 -11.03 0.36 -10.42
C LEU A 81 -11.80 1.60 -9.93
N PRO A 82 -12.51 2.32 -10.81
CA PRO A 82 -13.19 3.58 -10.48
C PRO A 82 -14.35 3.41 -9.47
N THR A 83 -14.94 2.23 -9.34
CA THR A 83 -16.12 1.97 -8.48
C THR A 83 -15.78 1.90 -6.98
N MET A 84 -14.53 1.59 -6.62
CA MET A 84 -14.12 1.38 -5.21
C MET A 84 -13.43 2.61 -4.58
N ARG A 85 -13.41 3.75 -5.27
CA ARG A 85 -12.63 4.93 -4.85
C ARG A 85 -13.10 5.53 -3.52
N SER A 86 -14.41 5.53 -3.24
CA SER A 86 -14.94 6.10 -1.98
C SER A 86 -14.50 5.32 -0.74
N GLU A 87 -14.46 3.99 -0.85
CA GLU A 87 -13.98 3.12 0.24
C GLU A 87 -12.47 3.28 0.43
N MET A 88 -11.72 3.41 -0.68
CA MET A 88 -10.28 3.66 -0.64
C MET A 88 -9.93 5.05 -0.09
N GLU A 89 -10.72 6.10 -0.37
CA GLU A 89 -10.54 7.44 0.21
C GLU A 89 -10.64 7.40 1.74
N LEU A 90 -11.64 6.69 2.28
CA LEU A 90 -11.78 6.50 3.74
C LEU A 90 -10.62 5.69 4.33
N PHE A 91 -10.20 4.62 3.65
CA PHE A 91 -9.05 3.81 4.07
C PHE A 91 -7.74 4.62 4.06
N CYS A 92 -7.52 5.41 3.02
CA CYS A 92 -6.32 6.24 2.87
C CYS A 92 -6.33 7.44 3.85
N GLN A 93 -7.49 7.97 4.26
CA GLN A 93 -7.57 8.94 5.36
C GLN A 93 -7.08 8.35 6.70
N GLY A 94 -7.47 7.11 7.02
CA GLY A 94 -7.08 6.47 8.28
C GLY A 94 -5.65 5.95 8.30
N THR A 95 -5.14 5.51 7.14
CA THR A 95 -3.80 4.93 7.04
C THR A 95 -2.74 5.97 6.65
N GLY A 96 -3.13 7.08 5.99
CA GLY A 96 -2.27 8.16 5.50
C GLY A 96 -1.82 8.02 4.04
N CYS A 97 -2.45 7.13 3.28
CA CYS A 97 -2.12 6.90 1.87
C CYS A 97 -2.52 8.12 1.01
N ARG A 98 -1.76 8.41 -0.05
CA ARG A 98 -2.09 9.50 -1.00
C ARG A 98 -2.75 8.94 -2.25
N ILE A 99 -4.04 9.24 -2.44
CA ILE A 99 -4.75 8.91 -3.66
C ILE A 99 -4.47 9.99 -4.70
N PRO A 100 -3.92 9.64 -5.88
CA PRO A 100 -3.69 10.61 -6.93
C PRO A 100 -5.03 11.24 -7.39
N LEU A 101 -4.98 12.54 -7.66
CA LEU A 101 -6.08 13.25 -8.29
C LEU A 101 -6.36 12.63 -9.67
N ARG A 102 -7.65 12.44 -9.98
CA ARG A 102 -8.04 12.00 -11.32
C ARG A 102 -7.65 13.08 -12.33
N ARG A 103 -7.16 12.66 -13.49
CA ARG A 103 -6.67 13.55 -14.53
C ARG A 103 -7.42 13.28 -15.82
N ASP A 104 -8.04 14.32 -16.38
CA ASP A 104 -8.63 14.29 -17.71
C ASP A 104 -8.35 15.63 -18.41
N PRO A 105 -7.22 15.73 -19.13
CA PRO A 105 -6.81 16.98 -19.76
C PRO A 105 -7.76 17.41 -20.88
N THR A 106 -8.61 16.51 -21.40
CA THR A 106 -9.60 16.85 -22.44
C THR A 106 -10.73 17.72 -21.89
N ARG A 107 -10.90 17.72 -20.56
CA ARG A 107 -11.91 18.51 -19.84
C ARG A 107 -11.38 19.84 -19.31
N ILE A 108 -10.18 20.22 -19.73
CA ILE A 108 -9.60 21.53 -19.49
C ILE A 108 -9.92 22.43 -20.68
N ARG A 109 -10.46 23.63 -20.41
CA ARG A 109 -10.90 24.59 -21.43
C ARG A 109 -10.21 25.92 -21.24
N ILE A 110 -9.91 26.58 -22.35
CA ILE A 110 -9.44 27.97 -22.36
C ILE A 110 -10.66 28.86 -22.54
N ILE A 111 -10.87 29.78 -21.60
CA ILE A 111 -11.98 30.75 -21.61
C ILE A 111 -11.55 32.01 -22.35
N ASP A 112 -10.39 32.54 -22.00
CA ASP A 112 -9.84 33.75 -22.58
C ASP A 112 -8.34 33.60 -22.85
N ARG A 113 -7.84 34.38 -23.80
CA ARG A 113 -6.44 34.36 -24.21
C ARG A 113 -6.02 35.65 -24.87
N ASP A 114 -4.84 36.12 -24.50
CA ASP A 114 -4.24 37.34 -24.98
C ASP A 114 -2.74 37.12 -25.28
N VAL A 115 -2.22 37.81 -26.28
CA VAL A 115 -0.82 37.70 -26.71
C VAL A 115 -0.23 39.10 -26.77
N ARG A 116 0.90 39.29 -26.09
CA ARG A 116 1.63 40.56 -26.05
C ARG A 116 3.13 40.33 -26.22
N ALA A 117 3.86 41.36 -26.63
CA ALA A 117 5.31 41.37 -26.55
C ALA A 117 5.79 41.19 -25.10
N HIS A 118 6.86 40.44 -24.89
CA HIS A 118 7.44 40.26 -23.57
C HIS A 118 8.08 41.58 -23.08
N PRO A 119 7.76 42.07 -21.87
CA PRO A 119 8.26 43.36 -21.39
C PRO A 119 9.79 43.38 -21.21
N GLU A 120 10.38 42.27 -20.76
CA GLU A 120 11.80 42.18 -20.44
C GLU A 120 12.69 41.62 -21.58
N TYR A 121 12.19 40.72 -22.42
CA TYR A 121 12.98 40.00 -23.42
C TYR A 121 12.61 40.41 -24.83
N LYS A 122 13.61 40.85 -25.61
CA LYS A 122 13.44 41.11 -27.05
C LYS A 122 13.16 39.81 -27.80
N ASN A 123 12.31 39.87 -28.83
CA ASN A 123 11.90 38.71 -29.63
C ASN A 123 11.31 37.59 -28.75
N ALA A 124 10.52 37.96 -27.75
CA ALA A 124 9.76 37.05 -26.95
C ALA A 124 8.31 37.51 -26.86
N LEU A 125 7.41 36.55 -26.76
CA LEU A 125 5.98 36.75 -26.60
C LEU A 125 5.54 36.23 -25.24
N LEU A 126 4.62 36.98 -24.64
CA LEU A 126 3.94 36.62 -23.42
C LEU A 126 2.48 36.31 -23.76
N VAL A 127 2.09 35.06 -23.56
CA VAL A 127 0.73 34.60 -23.81
C VAL A 127 0.05 34.42 -22.46
N SER A 128 -0.98 35.23 -22.20
CA SER A 128 -1.83 35.10 -21.01
C SER A 128 -3.08 34.31 -21.40
N ALA A 129 -3.48 33.33 -20.60
CA ALA A 129 -4.71 32.58 -20.83
C ALA A 129 -5.44 32.30 -19.53
N SER A 130 -6.77 32.26 -19.60
CA SER A 130 -7.62 31.81 -18.51
C SER A 130 -8.06 30.38 -18.78
N VAL A 131 -7.69 29.47 -17.89
CA VAL A 131 -7.96 28.03 -18.02
C VAL A 131 -8.96 27.60 -16.96
N VAL A 132 -9.87 26.70 -17.30
CA VAL A 132 -10.86 26.17 -16.35
C VAL A 132 -10.95 24.66 -16.45
N ASN A 133 -11.04 24.01 -15.29
CA ASN A 133 -11.39 22.61 -15.17
C ASN A 133 -12.92 22.44 -15.19
N THR A 134 -13.44 21.75 -16.21
CA THR A 134 -14.89 21.50 -16.39
C THR A 134 -15.37 20.18 -15.80
N LEU A 135 -14.53 19.50 -15.02
CA LEU A 135 -14.89 18.28 -14.29
C LEU A 135 -15.64 18.65 -13.01
N SER A 136 -16.45 17.72 -12.49
CA SER A 136 -17.10 17.85 -11.18
C SER A 136 -16.16 17.54 -10.01
N TYR A 137 -14.86 17.40 -10.26
CA TYR A 137 -13.84 17.09 -9.27
C TYR A 137 -12.52 17.80 -9.59
N VAL A 138 -11.68 17.95 -8.57
CA VAL A 138 -10.35 18.57 -8.66
C VAL A 138 -9.40 17.66 -9.44
N GLN A 139 -8.58 18.23 -10.31
CA GLN A 139 -7.60 17.49 -11.12
C GLN A 139 -6.21 18.16 -11.06
N PRO A 140 -5.11 17.43 -11.31
CA PRO A 140 -3.79 18.02 -11.25
C PRO A 140 -3.57 19.01 -12.41
N PHE A 141 -2.69 19.99 -12.18
CA PHE A 141 -2.26 20.92 -13.22
C PHE A 141 -1.51 20.16 -14.34
N PRO A 142 -1.94 20.27 -15.62
CA PRO A 142 -1.33 19.53 -16.72
C PRO A 142 0.00 20.18 -17.15
N HIS A 143 0.77 19.46 -17.95
CA HIS A 143 1.81 20.16 -18.72
C HIS A 143 1.12 20.86 -19.90
N MET A 144 1.53 22.09 -20.20
CA MET A 144 0.97 22.85 -21.30
C MET A 144 1.96 22.94 -22.45
N ARG A 145 1.53 22.58 -23.66
CA ARG A 145 2.30 22.81 -24.88
C ARG A 145 1.72 24.02 -25.60
N LEU A 146 2.56 25.02 -25.86
CA LEU A 146 2.25 26.16 -26.71
C LEU A 146 2.98 25.99 -28.04
N MET A 147 2.25 26.08 -29.15
CA MET A 147 2.80 26.11 -30.50
C MET A 147 2.39 27.42 -31.16
N LEU A 148 3.35 28.09 -31.79
CA LEU A 148 3.14 29.29 -32.58
C LEU A 148 3.31 28.96 -34.06
N PHE A 149 2.46 29.54 -34.89
CA PHE A 149 2.45 29.30 -36.33
C PHE A 149 2.56 30.60 -37.11
N ASP A 150 3.21 30.53 -38.27
CA ASP A 150 3.21 31.61 -39.25
C ASP A 150 1.91 31.64 -40.08
N VAL A 151 1.80 32.62 -40.97
CA VAL A 151 0.65 32.77 -41.89
C VAL A 151 0.44 31.58 -42.83
N ASN A 152 1.46 30.73 -43.01
CA ASN A 152 1.42 29.53 -43.84
C ASN A 152 1.12 28.26 -43.02
N GLY A 153 0.87 28.39 -41.71
CA GLY A 153 0.63 27.26 -40.81
C GLY A 153 1.89 26.48 -40.42
N ARG A 154 3.09 27.05 -40.59
CA ARG A 154 4.35 26.44 -40.18
C ARG A 154 4.66 26.79 -38.72
N ILE A 155 5.09 25.80 -37.95
CA ILE A 155 5.52 26.01 -36.56
C ILE A 155 6.78 26.89 -36.56
N ILE A 156 6.69 28.06 -35.93
CA ILE A 156 7.83 28.99 -35.76
C ILE A 156 8.46 28.85 -34.37
N ALA A 157 7.70 28.40 -33.37
CA ALA A 157 8.19 28.13 -32.04
C ALA A 157 7.24 27.13 -31.34
N ALA A 158 7.80 26.26 -30.50
CA ALA A 158 7.02 25.36 -29.67
C ALA A 158 7.74 25.16 -28.33
N ARG A 159 6.98 25.15 -27.23
CA ARG A 159 7.52 24.91 -25.89
C ARG A 159 6.51 24.18 -25.02
N ILE A 160 7.02 23.28 -24.19
CA ILE A 160 6.25 22.62 -23.12
C ILE A 160 6.60 23.32 -21.80
N PHE A 161 5.57 23.64 -21.03
CA PHE A 161 5.65 24.32 -19.75
C PHE A 161 5.16 23.39 -18.65
N LYS A 162 5.94 23.32 -17.58
CA LYS A 162 5.53 22.67 -16.33
C LYS A 162 4.58 23.59 -15.56
N PRO A 163 3.74 23.04 -14.67
CA PRO A 163 2.86 23.83 -13.81
C PRO A 163 3.55 25.01 -13.11
N ILE A 164 4.75 24.80 -12.58
CA ILE A 164 5.55 25.82 -11.89
C ILE A 164 6.02 26.97 -12.81
N GLU A 165 6.01 26.79 -14.14
CA GLU A 165 6.49 27.80 -15.09
C GLU A 165 5.38 28.74 -15.57
N TYR A 166 4.10 28.36 -15.41
CA TYR A 166 2.97 29.13 -15.92
C TYR A 166 1.98 29.58 -14.83
N LEU A 167 2.08 29.02 -13.62
CA LEU A 167 1.26 29.40 -12.46
C LEU A 167 1.96 30.46 -11.62
N ASP A 168 1.17 31.29 -10.96
CA ASP A 168 1.66 32.21 -9.94
C ASP A 168 2.15 31.43 -8.70
N SER A 169 3.10 32.03 -7.98
CA SER A 169 3.78 31.39 -6.83
C SER A 169 2.88 31.15 -5.61
N ASP A 170 1.71 31.76 -5.58
CA ASP A 170 0.71 31.62 -4.51
C ASP A 170 -0.23 30.41 -4.72
N ILE A 171 -0.21 29.79 -5.90
CA ILE A 171 -1.06 28.64 -6.21
C ILE A 171 -0.48 27.35 -5.60
N ASP A 172 -1.30 26.64 -4.82
CA ASP A 172 -0.97 25.33 -4.30
C ASP A 172 -1.04 24.24 -5.40
N LEU A 173 0.14 23.85 -5.88
CA LEU A 173 0.31 22.76 -6.85
C LEU A 173 -0.24 21.42 -6.37
N ALA A 174 -0.19 21.13 -5.06
CA ALA A 174 -0.68 19.88 -4.50
C ALA A 174 -2.20 19.86 -4.37
N GLY A 175 -2.80 21.03 -4.15
CA GLY A 175 -4.25 21.25 -4.14
C GLY A 175 -4.90 21.01 -5.50
N GLY A 176 -4.20 21.30 -6.60
CA GLY A 176 -4.69 21.07 -7.95
C GLY A 176 -5.69 22.12 -8.44
N MET A 177 -6.33 21.85 -9.57
CA MET A 177 -7.24 22.77 -10.26
C MET A 177 -8.69 22.58 -9.79
N GLY A 178 -9.26 23.61 -9.17
CA GLY A 178 -10.62 23.65 -8.65
C GLY A 178 -11.71 23.40 -9.69
N VAL A 179 -12.91 23.05 -9.25
CA VAL A 179 -14.06 22.74 -10.12
C VAL A 179 -14.67 24.03 -10.65
N ASN A 180 -14.71 24.19 -11.98
CA ASN A 180 -15.24 25.38 -12.65
C ASN A 180 -14.62 26.70 -12.16
N GLU A 181 -13.39 26.64 -11.64
CA GLU A 181 -12.64 27.78 -11.14
C GLU A 181 -11.62 28.22 -12.20
N PRO A 182 -11.79 29.41 -12.81
CA PRO A 182 -10.83 29.93 -13.78
C PRO A 182 -9.53 30.31 -13.09
N ILE A 183 -8.42 29.82 -13.63
CA ILE A 183 -7.06 30.22 -13.22
C ILE A 183 -6.41 31.02 -14.35
N GLN A 184 -5.63 32.04 -14.00
CA GLN A 184 -4.79 32.73 -14.96
C GLN A 184 -3.45 32.00 -15.11
N VAL A 185 -3.01 31.86 -16.35
CA VAL A 185 -1.70 31.27 -16.69
C VAL A 185 -0.94 32.18 -17.63
N VAL A 186 0.37 32.26 -17.46
CA VAL A 186 1.24 33.12 -18.24
C VAL A 186 2.37 32.31 -18.86
N LEU A 187 2.49 32.31 -20.18
CA LEU A 187 3.43 31.50 -20.93
C LEU A 187 4.37 32.37 -21.77
N GLY A 188 5.66 32.35 -21.46
CA GLY A 188 6.71 33.06 -22.20
C GLY A 188 7.41 32.18 -23.24
N ILE A 189 7.43 32.62 -24.51
CA ILE A 189 8.09 31.90 -25.61
C ILE A 189 8.93 32.84 -26.48
N LEU A 190 10.08 32.37 -26.95
CA LEU A 190 10.95 33.13 -27.84
C LEU A 190 10.40 33.09 -29.28
N ALA A 191 9.89 34.21 -29.75
CA ALA A 191 9.39 34.41 -31.10
C ALA A 191 9.30 35.91 -31.41
N ARG A 192 9.40 36.27 -32.69
CA ARG A 192 9.08 37.63 -33.14
C ARG A 192 7.56 37.78 -33.23
N GLU A 193 7.03 38.88 -32.72
CA GLU A 193 5.60 39.18 -32.72
C GLU A 193 5.00 39.16 -34.12
N GLU A 194 5.66 39.83 -35.07
CA GLU A 194 5.25 39.92 -36.48
C GLU A 194 5.24 38.56 -37.21
N ALA A 195 5.94 37.55 -36.68
CA ALA A 195 6.02 36.24 -37.32
C ALA A 195 4.87 35.32 -36.92
N ALA A 196 4.22 35.57 -35.79
CA ALA A 196 3.16 34.72 -35.24
C ALA A 196 1.79 35.15 -35.80
N ALA A 197 1.18 34.29 -36.62
CA ALA A 197 -0.17 34.51 -37.13
C ALA A 197 -1.24 33.77 -36.31
N SER A 198 -0.90 32.62 -35.74
CA SER A 198 -1.81 31.84 -34.90
C SER A 198 -1.05 31.03 -33.84
N PHE A 199 -1.80 30.49 -32.89
CA PHE A 199 -1.25 29.73 -31.77
C PHE A 199 -2.20 28.59 -31.38
N GLU A 200 -1.62 27.53 -30.83
CA GLU A 200 -2.35 26.35 -30.38
C GLU A 200 -1.87 25.93 -28.99
N PHE A 201 -2.84 25.54 -28.15
CA PHE A 201 -2.60 25.00 -26.82
C PHE A 201 -2.96 23.53 -26.78
N THR A 202 -2.08 22.72 -26.22
CA THR A 202 -2.34 21.31 -25.93
C THR A 202 -2.06 21.01 -24.47
N PHE A 203 -2.99 20.33 -23.80
CA PHE A 203 -2.82 19.84 -22.43
C PHE A 203 -2.32 18.39 -22.49
N LEU A 204 -1.14 18.16 -21.91
CA LEU A 204 -0.51 16.84 -21.80
C LEU A 204 -0.74 16.26 -20.42
#